data_AF-A0A7S0MYB5-F1
#
_entry.id   AF-A0A7S0MYB5-F1
#
_cell.length_a   1.000
_cell.length_b   1.000
_cell.length_c   1.000
_cell.angle_alpha   90.00
_cell.angle_beta   90.00
_cell.angle_gamma   90.00
#
_symmetry.space_group_name_H-M   'P 1'
#
loop_
_entity.id
_entity.type
_entity.pdbx_description
1 polymer ?
#
loop_
_entity_poly.entity_id
_entity_poly.type
_entity_poly.pdbx_seq_one_letter_code
_entity_poly.pdbx_strand_id
1 'polypeptide(L)'
;RAFGGDPARVTLFGESAGSIATCVLAVSPVARGLFSAAVMQSGACTGSMWGVGTAEEGNTMAARLLKKVNATSLDQLRRMPASKLEWPDPDGYGTLAYIDG
;
A
#
# COMPACT_ATOMS: atom_id res chain seq x y z
N ARG A 1 20.68 12.26 19.51
CA ARG A 1 19.25 11.85 19.41
C ARG A 1 18.41 12.91 20.11
N ALA A 2 17.26 13.32 19.55
CA ALA A 2 16.51 14.48 20.04
C ALA A 2 15.33 14.14 21.00
N PHE A 3 14.74 12.95 20.88
CA PHE A 3 13.50 12.58 21.58
C PHE A 3 13.65 11.42 22.60
N GLY A 4 14.88 11.01 22.93
CA GLY A 4 15.14 9.98 23.96
C GLY A 4 14.87 8.52 23.59
N GLY A 5 14.35 8.24 22.38
CA GLY A 5 14.10 6.87 21.92
C GLY A 5 15.34 6.06 21.54
N ASP A 6 15.16 4.74 21.44
CA ASP A 6 16.17 3.81 20.94
C ASP A 6 15.83 3.25 19.54
N PRO A 7 16.48 3.72 18.45
CA PRO A 7 16.32 3.20 17.09
C PRO A 7 16.73 1.73 16.96
N ALA A 8 17.51 1.17 17.89
CA ALA A 8 17.75 -0.28 17.92
C ALA A 8 16.57 -1.08 18.48
N ARG A 9 15.56 -0.42 19.06
CA ARG A 9 14.37 -1.01 19.69
C ARG A 9 13.08 -0.38 19.17
N VAL A 10 12.92 -0.34 17.86
CA VAL A 10 11.70 0.12 17.22
C VAL A 10 10.77 -1.07 16.97
N THR A 11 9.52 -0.97 17.44
CA THR A 11 8.46 -1.92 17.11
C THR A 11 7.49 -1.27 16.13
N LEU A 12 7.32 -1.86 14.95
CA LEU A 12 6.29 -1.48 14.00
C LEU A 12 4.97 -2.15 14.38
N PHE A 13 3.87 -1.39 14.37
CA PHE A 13 2.55 -1.90 14.73
C PHE A 13 1.54 -1.42 13.71
N GLY A 14 0.57 -2.28 13.37
CA GLY A 14 -0.55 -1.90 12.53
C GLY A 14 -1.79 -2.77 12.71
N GLU A 15 -2.93 -2.17 12.40
CA GLU A 15 -4.26 -2.81 12.40
C GLU A 15 -4.86 -2.73 10.98
N SER A 16 -5.60 -3.76 10.54
CA SER A 16 -6.27 -3.80 9.24
C SER A 16 -5.29 -3.52 8.08
N ALA A 17 -5.52 -2.49 7.26
CA ALA A 17 -4.59 -2.06 6.21
C ALA A 17 -3.18 -1.71 6.76
N GLY A 18 -3.10 -1.18 7.99
CA GLY A 18 -1.83 -0.96 8.68
C GLY A 18 -1.11 -2.27 9.04
N SER A 19 -1.86 -3.33 9.36
CA SER A 19 -1.31 -4.67 9.59
C SER A 19 -0.78 -5.29 8.30
N ILE A 20 -1.50 -5.10 7.18
CA ILE A 20 -1.04 -5.51 5.84
C ILE A 20 0.25 -4.78 5.48
N ALA A 21 0.32 -3.46 5.68
CA ALA A 21 1.53 -2.68 5.46
C ALA A 21 2.70 -3.14 6.36
N THR A 22 2.43 -3.42 7.64
CA THR A 22 3.43 -3.96 8.58
C THR A 22 3.97 -5.31 8.09
N CYS A 23 3.11 -6.18 7.56
CA CYS A 23 3.48 -7.46 6.97
C CYS A 23 4.36 -7.30 5.73
N VAL A 24 3.99 -6.40 4.81
CA VAL A 24 4.80 -6.09 3.61
C VAL A 24 6.18 -5.57 3.99
N LEU A 25 6.25 -4.63 4.94
CA LEU A 25 7.52 -4.08 5.41
C LEU A 25 8.38 -5.13 6.11
N ALA A 26 7.79 -6.11 6.82
CA ALA A 26 8.52 -7.20 7.45
C ALA A 26 9.24 -8.12 6.46
N VAL A 27 8.75 -8.22 5.22
CA VAL A 27 9.35 -9.06 4.18
C VAL A 27 10.11 -8.27 3.11
N SER A 28 9.98 -6.94 3.08
CA SER A 28 10.62 -6.09 2.09
C SER A 28 12.13 -5.91 2.36
N PRO A 29 13.02 -6.22 1.39
CA PRO A 29 14.45 -6.02 1.56
C PRO A 29 14.86 -4.58 1.88
N VAL A 30 14.14 -3.58 1.34
CA VAL A 30 14.46 -2.16 1.55
C VAL A 30 14.08 -1.67 2.96
N ALA A 31 13.25 -2.42 3.69
CA ALA A 31 12.88 -2.11 5.07
C ALA A 31 13.77 -2.81 6.12
N ARG A 32 14.73 -3.64 5.67
CA ARG A 32 15.60 -4.40 6.56
C ARG A 32 16.40 -3.48 7.49
N GLY A 33 16.31 -3.74 8.79
CA GLY A 33 17.03 -2.98 9.83
C GLY A 33 16.35 -1.68 10.26
N LEU A 34 15.17 -1.33 9.71
CA LEU A 34 14.44 -0.13 10.12
C LEU A 34 13.61 -0.33 11.41
N PHE A 35 13.30 -1.58 11.75
CA PHE A 35 12.62 -1.96 12.99
C PHE A 35 13.08 -3.34 13.46
N SER A 36 12.88 -3.60 14.75
CA SER A 36 13.37 -4.80 15.45
C SER A 36 12.24 -5.77 15.80
N ALA A 37 10.99 -5.31 15.80
CA ALA A 37 9.81 -6.13 16.08
C ALA A 37 8.59 -5.62 15.30
N ALA A 38 7.60 -6.50 15.08
CA ALA A 38 6.36 -6.17 14.39
C ALA A 38 5.15 -6.75 15.13
N VAL A 39 4.03 -6.01 15.15
CA VAL A 39 2.73 -6.46 15.66
C VAL A 39 1.67 -6.21 14.58
N MET A 40 0.93 -7.27 14.25
CA MET A 40 -0.01 -7.32 13.14
C MET A 40 -1.40 -7.70 13.66
N GLN A 41 -2.37 -6.80 13.57
CA GLN A 41 -3.74 -7.05 14.05
C GLN A 41 -4.74 -7.02 12.88
N SER A 42 -5.54 -8.07 12.74
CA SER A 42 -6.67 -8.11 11.79
C SER A 42 -6.32 -7.83 10.31
N GLY A 43 -5.08 -8.12 9.88
CA GLY A 43 -4.67 -8.02 8.48
C GLY A 43 -3.38 -8.78 8.20
N ALA A 44 -3.27 -9.39 7.02
CA ALA A 44 -2.11 -10.17 6.59
C ALA A 44 -1.79 -9.91 5.13
N CYS A 45 -0.50 -9.93 4.78
CA CYS A 45 -0.03 -9.77 3.41
C CYS A 45 -0.06 -11.07 2.58
N THR A 46 -0.59 -12.17 3.13
CA THR A 46 -0.76 -13.46 2.46
C THR A 46 -2.23 -13.84 2.33
N GLY A 47 -2.59 -14.48 1.21
CA GLY A 47 -3.77 -15.36 1.10
C GLY A 47 -5.16 -14.78 1.41
N SER A 48 -5.34 -13.45 1.44
CA SER A 48 -6.62 -12.81 1.73
C SER A 48 -7.11 -11.96 0.56
N MET A 49 -8.41 -11.64 0.52
CA MET A 49 -9.00 -10.75 -0.49
C MET A 49 -8.39 -9.33 -0.50
N TRP A 50 -7.67 -8.97 0.57
CA TRP A 50 -6.99 -7.68 0.74
C TRP A 50 -5.45 -7.82 0.76
N GLY A 51 -4.95 -9.00 0.41
CA GLY A 51 -3.52 -9.30 0.37
C GLY A 51 -2.80 -8.58 -0.77
N VAL A 52 -1.50 -8.84 -0.87
CA VAL A 52 -0.66 -8.26 -1.93
C VAL A 52 -0.94 -8.99 -3.24
N GLY A 53 -1.29 -8.23 -4.28
CA GLY A 53 -1.55 -8.74 -5.63
C GLY A 53 -0.28 -8.90 -6.46
N THR A 54 -0.46 -9.36 -7.69
CA THR A 54 0.57 -9.39 -8.74
C THR A 54 0.67 -8.04 -9.45
N ALA A 55 1.80 -7.78 -10.10
CA ALA A 55 1.95 -6.60 -10.96
C ALA A 55 0.90 -6.55 -12.10
N GLU A 56 0.46 -7.70 -12.60
CA GLU A 56 -0.59 -7.79 -13.63
C GLU A 56 -1.96 -7.33 -13.11
N GLU A 57 -2.32 -7.73 -11.89
CA GLU A 57 -3.53 -7.24 -11.22
C GLU A 57 -3.45 -5.72 -10.99
N GLY A 58 -2.27 -5.23 -10.55
CA GLY A 58 -2.01 -3.80 -10.41
C GLY A 58 -2.20 -3.02 -11.72
N ASN A 59 -1.67 -3.52 -12.82
CA ASN A 59 -1.86 -2.94 -14.16
C ASN A 59 -3.34 -2.96 -14.59
N THR A 60 -4.06 -4.04 -14.27
CA THR A 60 -5.50 -4.14 -14.53
C THR A 60 -6.28 -3.07 -13.76
N MET A 61 -5.96 -2.86 -12.49
CA MET A 61 -6.57 -1.79 -11.67
C MET A 61 -6.26 -0.40 -12.24
N ALA A 62 -5.00 -0.15 -12.65
CA ALA A 62 -4.60 1.11 -13.27
C ALA A 62 -5.35 1.40 -14.58
N ALA A 63 -5.55 0.40 -15.43
CA ALA A 63 -6.31 0.55 -16.67
C ALA A 63 -7.78 0.92 -16.41
N ARG A 64 -8.39 0.36 -15.37
CA ARG A 64 -9.78 0.70 -15.01
C ARG A 64 -9.88 2.13 -14.46
N LEU A 65 -8.91 2.56 -13.64
CA LEU A 65 -8.83 3.94 -13.15
C LEU A 65 -8.76 4.93 -14.32
N LEU A 66 -7.82 4.72 -15.25
CA LEU A 66 -7.63 5.55 -16.44
C LEU A 66 -8.94 5.69 -17.24
N LYS A 67 -9.64 4.58 -17.46
CA LYS A 67 -10.94 4.58 -18.16
C LYS A 67 -12.00 5.41 -17.43
N LYS A 68 -12.12 5.31 -16.10
CA LYS A 68 -13.14 6.07 -15.34
C LYS A 68 -12.91 7.55 -15.38
N VAL A 69 -11.66 7.98 -15.17
CA VAL A 69 -11.32 9.41 -15.10
C VAL A 69 -11.05 10.00 -16.48
N ASN A 70 -11.29 9.22 -17.54
CA ASN A 70 -11.06 9.60 -18.93
C ASN A 70 -9.64 10.13 -19.17
N ALA A 71 -8.65 9.44 -18.60
CA ALA A 71 -7.24 9.69 -18.80
C ALA A 71 -6.60 8.59 -19.65
N THR A 72 -5.57 8.95 -20.39
CA THR A 72 -4.79 8.04 -21.24
C THR A 72 -3.30 8.00 -20.84
N SER A 73 -2.90 8.81 -19.85
CA SER A 73 -1.51 8.90 -19.41
C SER A 73 -1.36 9.26 -17.93
N LEU A 74 -0.22 8.90 -17.36
CA LEU A 74 0.16 9.26 -15.99
C LEU A 74 0.26 10.78 -15.78
N ASP A 75 0.72 11.52 -16.80
CA ASP A 75 0.83 12.98 -16.71
C ASP A 75 -0.53 13.67 -16.60
N GLN A 76 -1.55 13.13 -17.27
CA GLN A 76 -2.91 13.61 -17.08
C GLN A 76 -3.39 13.35 -15.65
N LEU A 77 -3.18 12.13 -15.13
CA LEU A 77 -3.55 11.79 -13.74
C LEU A 77 -2.88 12.74 -12.73
N ARG A 78 -1.59 13.03 -12.87
CA ARG A 78 -0.83 13.92 -11.97
C ARG A 78 -1.32 15.37 -11.95
N ARG A 79 -1.95 15.84 -13.03
CA ARG A 79 -2.49 17.20 -13.14
C ARG A 79 -3.94 17.29 -12.66
N MET A 80 -4.61 16.16 -12.42
CA MET A 80 -5.97 16.16 -11.91
C MET A 80 -6.01 16.58 -10.44
N PRO A 81 -7.05 17.28 -10.00
CA PRO A 81 -7.32 17.44 -8.58
C PRO A 81 -7.46 16.08 -7.90
N ALA A 82 -6.88 15.92 -6.70
CA ALA A 82 -6.95 14.67 -5.95
C ALA A 82 -8.39 14.17 -5.73
N SER A 83 -9.35 15.09 -5.57
CA SER A 83 -10.78 14.78 -5.45
C SER A 83 -11.40 14.07 -6.65
N LYS A 84 -10.71 14.04 -7.79
CA LYS A 84 -11.10 13.23 -8.97
C LYS A 84 -10.55 11.80 -8.93
N LEU A 85 -9.68 11.49 -7.97
CA LEU A 85 -8.95 10.24 -7.80
C LEU A 85 -9.22 9.56 -6.44
N GLU A 86 -10.10 10.13 -5.60
CA GLU A 86 -10.36 9.66 -4.23
C GLU A 86 -11.20 8.37 -4.18
N TRP A 87 -10.97 7.60 -3.11
CA TRP A 87 -11.75 6.45 -2.65
C TRP A 87 -12.77 6.90 -1.57
N PRO A 88 -14.01 6.36 -1.49
CA PRO A 88 -14.59 5.23 -2.22
C PRO A 88 -15.68 5.69 -3.20
N ASP A 89 -15.42 5.53 -4.50
CA ASP A 89 -16.51 5.35 -5.45
C ASP A 89 -17.22 4.01 -5.11
N PRO A 90 -18.56 3.93 -5.08
CA PRO A 90 -19.30 2.67 -4.86
C PRO A 90 -18.97 1.55 -5.86
N ASP A 91 -18.42 1.90 -7.03
CA ASP A 91 -17.90 0.95 -8.03
C ASP A 91 -16.39 0.66 -7.86
N GLY A 92 -15.72 1.35 -6.91
CA GLY A 92 -14.39 1.13 -6.34
C GLY A 92 -13.19 0.93 -7.28
N TYR A 93 -12.23 1.87 -7.28
CA TYR A 93 -10.82 1.58 -7.64
C TYR A 93 -9.98 1.41 -6.38
N GLY A 94 -9.85 0.18 -5.91
CA GLY A 94 -8.96 -0.10 -4.80
C GLY A 94 -7.55 -0.18 -5.36
N THR A 95 -6.65 0.69 -4.96
CA THR A 95 -5.22 0.46 -5.17
C THR A 95 -4.70 -0.33 -3.99
N LEU A 96 -4.59 -1.65 -4.15
CA LEU A 96 -3.92 -2.52 -3.19
C LEU A 96 -2.43 -2.60 -3.54
N ALA A 97 -1.63 -2.99 -2.54
CA ALA A 97 -0.21 -3.29 -2.77
C ALA A 97 -0.07 -4.45 -3.78
N TYR A 98 0.99 -4.41 -4.59
CA TYR A 98 1.35 -5.49 -5.49
C TYR A 98 2.85 -5.79 -5.42
N ILE A 99 3.26 -6.98 -5.87
CA ILE A 99 4.68 -7.37 -5.96
C ILE A 99 5.31 -6.74 -7.20
N ASP A 100 6.32 -5.89 -6.99
CA ASP A 100 6.99 -5.10 -8.04
C ASP A 100 8.39 -5.60 -8.44
N GLY A 101 8.99 -6.51 -7.67
CA GLY A 101 10.28 -7.16 -7.98
C GLY A 101 11.30 -7.11 -6.85
#